data_AF-A0A2L2TDA8-F1
#
_entry.id   AF-A0A2L2TDA8-F1
#
_cell.length_a   1.000
_cell.length_b   1.000
_cell.length_c   1.000
_cell.angle_alpha   90.00
_cell.angle_beta   90.00
_cell.angle_gamma   90.00
#
_symmetry.space_group_name_H-M   'P 1'
#
loop_
_entity.id
_entity.type
_entity.pdbx_description
1 polymer ?
#
loop_
_entity_poly.entity_id
_entity_poly.type
_entity_poly.pdbx_seq_one_letter_code
_entity_poly.pdbx_strand_id
1 'polypeptide(L)'
;MSTFTQSLRQLRCQGKTFRAPWPQPTRQHPSFPLAVRTIATETSTPIVEPKPNGLALSTDASSKFTIPFQGVDHARAVPLSASYFSREPQFNEMYLRIARLLTKYHALPIVPTSHVPPTAWVKLQEMRSKLGEPVKASHYAKVIRVAKRLNQIEPTLFPQEVRSALEEFKRDINPFMNVPHEVTIDKYGRAVGVGKRKESTARAWVVEGTGEVLINGKTLSQAFGRVHDRESAVWALQATERLDKYNVWALVEGGGTTGQAEALTLAVAKALIVHEPALKTALRKAGCITRDPRTVERKKHGHVKARKMPAWVKR
;
A
#
# COMPACT_ATOMS: atom_id res chain seq x y z
N MET A 1 -2.52 -66.63 29.04
CA MET A 1 -3.10 -66.26 30.36
C MET A 1 -3.84 -64.94 30.22
N SER A 2 -5.02 -64.85 30.85
CA SER A 2 -5.94 -63.70 31.07
C SER A 2 -6.44 -62.93 29.82
N THR A 3 -7.64 -63.20 29.29
CA THR A 3 -8.98 -62.75 29.74
C THR A 3 -9.18 -61.24 29.80
N PHE A 4 -9.99 -60.69 28.90
CA PHE A 4 -11.09 -59.78 29.28
C PHE A 4 -12.23 -59.87 28.27
N THR A 5 -13.35 -60.33 28.78
CA THR A 5 -14.67 -60.43 28.17
C THR A 5 -15.32 -59.06 28.07
N GLN A 6 -15.99 -58.75 26.97
CA GLN A 6 -17.21 -57.94 27.04
C GLN A 6 -18.20 -58.30 25.93
N SER A 7 -19.31 -58.83 26.40
CA SER A 7 -20.55 -59.09 25.67
C SER A 7 -21.19 -57.78 25.24
N LEU A 8 -21.90 -57.80 24.11
CA LEU A 8 -23.20 -57.17 23.98
C LEU A 8 -23.95 -57.73 22.77
N ARG A 9 -25.21 -58.07 23.05
CA ARG A 9 -26.13 -58.88 22.26
C ARG A 9 -26.57 -58.16 20.99
N GLN A 10 -26.69 -58.94 19.91
CA GLN A 10 -27.48 -58.57 18.74
C GLN A 10 -28.97 -58.57 19.12
N LEU A 11 -29.62 -57.41 19.03
CA LEU A 11 -31.06 -57.31 18.91
C LEU A 11 -31.37 -56.82 17.48
N ARG A 12 -31.86 -57.74 16.64
CA ARG A 12 -32.47 -57.41 15.35
C ARG A 12 -33.87 -56.85 15.63
N CYS A 13 -34.05 -55.54 15.50
CA CYS A 13 -35.36 -54.93 15.38
C CYS A 13 -35.77 -54.91 13.90
N GLN A 14 -36.71 -55.75 13.52
CA GLN A 14 -37.46 -55.66 12.26
C GLN A 14 -38.44 -54.48 12.38
N GLY A 15 -38.02 -53.29 11.93
CA GLY A 15 -38.91 -52.13 11.82
C GLY A 15 -39.77 -52.22 10.57
N LYS A 16 -41.03 -52.66 10.70
CA LYS A 16 -42.05 -52.49 9.66
C LYS A 16 -42.30 -51.00 9.45
N THR A 17 -41.88 -50.46 8.31
CA THR A 17 -42.21 -49.09 7.89
C THR A 17 -43.66 -49.04 7.38
N PHE A 18 -44.61 -48.74 8.27
CA PHE A 18 -45.91 -48.23 7.83
C PHE A 18 -45.74 -46.75 7.48
N ARG A 19 -45.70 -46.45 6.18
CA ARG A 19 -45.66 -45.08 5.65
C ARG A 19 -47.10 -44.65 5.37
N ALA A 20 -47.75 -44.02 6.34
CA ALA A 20 -48.99 -43.29 6.07
C ALA A 20 -48.62 -41.98 5.33
N PRO A 21 -49.23 -41.67 4.18
CA PRO A 21 -49.01 -40.38 3.53
C PRO A 21 -49.75 -39.30 4.31
N TRP A 22 -49.02 -38.27 4.75
CA TRP A 22 -49.63 -37.05 5.25
C TRP A 22 -50.35 -36.35 4.08
N PRO A 23 -51.60 -35.90 4.23
CA PRO A 23 -52.27 -35.14 3.18
C PRO A 23 -51.58 -33.79 3.00
N GLN A 24 -51.21 -33.45 1.76
CA GLN A 24 -50.68 -32.12 1.46
C GLN A 24 -51.83 -31.11 1.46
N PRO A 25 -51.74 -29.99 2.21
CA PRO A 25 -52.69 -28.91 2.04
C PRO A 25 -52.36 -28.19 0.73
N THR A 26 -53.29 -28.22 -0.24
CA THR A 26 -53.26 -27.34 -1.41
C THR A 26 -53.51 -25.91 -0.96
N ARG A 27 -52.45 -25.18 -0.58
CA ARG A 27 -52.51 -23.72 -0.46
C ARG A 27 -52.40 -23.11 -1.85
N GLN A 28 -53.52 -22.67 -2.40
CA GLN A 28 -53.51 -21.71 -3.50
C GLN A 28 -53.01 -20.39 -2.95
N HIS A 29 -51.84 -19.93 -3.41
CA HIS A 29 -51.38 -18.58 -3.13
C HIS A 29 -52.08 -17.60 -4.08
N PRO A 30 -52.63 -16.47 -3.60
CA PRO A 30 -53.16 -15.45 -4.49
C PRO A 30 -52.02 -14.85 -5.31
N SER A 31 -52.19 -14.83 -6.64
CA SER A 31 -51.31 -14.11 -7.56
C SER A 31 -51.55 -12.62 -7.40
N PHE A 32 -50.65 -11.91 -6.71
CA PHE A 32 -50.65 -10.46 -6.72
C PHE A 32 -49.99 -9.98 -8.02
N PRO A 33 -50.63 -9.11 -8.84
CA PRO A 33 -49.95 -8.49 -9.96
C PRO A 33 -48.88 -7.54 -9.42
N LEU A 34 -47.67 -7.61 -9.98
CA LEU A 34 -46.56 -6.70 -9.69
C LEU A 34 -46.93 -5.29 -10.18
N ALA A 35 -47.49 -4.46 -9.31
CA ALA A 35 -47.68 -3.04 -9.58
C ALA A 35 -46.35 -2.30 -9.37
N VAL A 36 -45.66 -1.96 -10.46
CA VAL A 36 -44.52 -1.04 -10.43
C VAL A 36 -45.05 0.36 -10.11
N ARG A 37 -44.89 0.80 -8.85
CA ARG A 37 -45.13 2.20 -8.49
C ARG A 37 -43.95 3.04 -8.98
N THR A 38 -44.09 3.66 -10.15
CA THR A 38 -43.18 4.74 -10.58
C THR A 38 -43.46 5.96 -9.73
N ILE A 39 -42.56 6.30 -8.82
CA ILE A 39 -42.60 7.60 -8.14
C ILE A 39 -42.03 8.62 -9.14
N ALA A 40 -42.89 9.26 -9.91
CA ALA A 40 -42.52 10.42 -10.71
C ALA A 40 -42.51 11.64 -9.79
N THR A 41 -41.33 12.11 -9.39
CA THR A 41 -41.16 13.46 -8.85
C THR A 41 -40.99 14.42 -10.01
N GLU A 42 -42.08 15.03 -10.45
CA GLU A 42 -42.06 16.16 -11.37
C GLU A 42 -41.45 17.37 -10.64
N THR A 43 -40.25 17.77 -11.06
CA THR A 43 -39.67 19.06 -10.66
C THR A 43 -39.88 20.02 -11.83
N SER A 44 -40.82 20.95 -11.70
CA SER A 44 -41.06 22.00 -12.69
C SER A 44 -40.01 23.09 -12.53
N THR A 45 -39.04 23.13 -13.45
CA THR A 45 -38.23 24.33 -13.69
C THR A 45 -38.73 25.04 -14.95
N PRO A 46 -38.94 26.37 -14.93
CA PRO A 46 -39.49 27.09 -16.07
C PRO A 46 -38.46 27.23 -17.20
N ILE A 47 -39.02 27.21 -18.39
CA ILE A 47 -38.40 27.21 -19.72
C ILE A 47 -37.68 28.55 -19.97
N VAL A 48 -36.42 28.48 -20.40
CA VAL A 48 -35.73 29.54 -21.14
C VAL A 48 -35.43 28.97 -22.53
N GLU A 49 -36.07 29.53 -23.56
CA GLU A 49 -35.87 29.13 -24.96
C GLU A 49 -34.54 29.68 -25.52
N PRO A 50 -33.77 28.88 -26.28
CA PRO A 50 -32.84 29.41 -27.26
C PRO A 50 -33.33 29.22 -28.70
N LYS A 51 -33.03 30.26 -29.49
CA LYS A 51 -33.38 30.52 -30.90
C LYS A 51 -33.05 29.39 -31.90
N PRO A 52 -33.73 29.36 -33.06
CA PRO A 52 -33.55 28.33 -34.08
C PRO A 52 -32.36 28.69 -34.97
N ASN A 53 -31.35 27.81 -35.03
CA ASN A 53 -30.41 27.75 -36.15
C ASN A 53 -29.77 26.35 -36.23
N GLY A 54 -30.28 25.57 -37.19
CA GLY A 54 -29.52 24.63 -38.01
C GLY A 54 -28.73 23.50 -37.34
N LEU A 55 -29.41 22.39 -37.06
CA LEU A 55 -29.06 21.02 -37.47
C LEU A 55 -30.11 20.09 -36.86
N ALA A 56 -31.00 19.57 -37.70
CA ALA A 56 -32.02 18.62 -37.29
C ALA A 56 -31.34 17.33 -36.80
N LEU A 57 -31.19 17.20 -35.48
CA LEU A 57 -30.87 15.93 -34.85
C LEU A 57 -32.17 15.11 -34.86
N SER A 58 -32.19 14.09 -35.71
CA SER A 58 -33.26 13.10 -35.82
C SER A 58 -33.75 12.66 -34.44
N THR A 59 -35.00 12.97 -34.13
CA THR A 59 -35.74 12.52 -32.94
C THR A 59 -36.17 11.05 -33.08
N ASP A 60 -35.26 10.17 -33.49
CA ASP A 60 -35.48 8.72 -33.65
C ASP A 60 -34.50 7.91 -32.80
N ALA A 61 -34.14 8.43 -31.63
CA ALA A 61 -33.37 7.71 -30.62
C ALA A 61 -34.09 7.66 -29.27
N SER A 62 -35.43 7.58 -29.30
CA SER A 62 -36.19 6.89 -28.24
C SER A 62 -35.94 5.38 -28.38
N SER A 63 -34.66 4.99 -28.25
CA SER A 63 -34.23 3.60 -28.23
C SER A 63 -34.98 2.92 -27.10
N LYS A 64 -35.91 2.04 -27.48
CA LYS A 64 -36.66 1.12 -26.64
C LYS A 64 -35.74 0.57 -25.55
N PHE A 65 -35.83 1.10 -24.33
CA PHE A 65 -35.25 0.44 -23.18
C PHE A 65 -35.98 -0.90 -23.06
N THR A 66 -35.31 -1.96 -23.50
CA THR A 66 -35.85 -3.31 -23.37
C THR A 66 -35.82 -3.62 -21.89
N ILE A 67 -36.98 -3.62 -21.24
CA ILE A 67 -37.09 -4.04 -19.86
C ILE A 67 -36.60 -5.49 -19.84
N PRO A 68 -35.45 -5.80 -19.20
CA PRO A 68 -35.04 -7.19 -19.09
C PRO A 68 -36.20 -7.88 -18.36
N PHE A 69 -36.63 -9.03 -18.86
CA PHE A 69 -37.71 -9.86 -18.27
C PHE A 69 -39.18 -9.49 -18.62
N GLN A 70 -39.46 -8.62 -19.60
CA GLN A 70 -40.84 -8.41 -20.08
C GLN A 70 -41.37 -9.70 -20.76
N GLY A 71 -42.41 -10.33 -20.19
CA GLY A 71 -43.01 -11.58 -20.69
C GLY A 71 -42.44 -12.87 -20.07
N VAL A 72 -41.70 -12.79 -18.97
CA VAL A 72 -41.23 -13.97 -18.23
C VAL A 72 -42.30 -14.40 -17.21
N ASP A 73 -42.97 -15.53 -17.48
CA ASP A 73 -44.04 -16.08 -16.61
C ASP A 73 -43.50 -16.87 -15.41
N HIS A 74 -42.27 -17.41 -15.52
CA HIS A 74 -41.65 -18.24 -14.48
C HIS A 74 -40.19 -17.83 -14.25
N ALA A 75 -39.83 -17.57 -12.99
CA ALA A 75 -38.47 -17.25 -12.59
C ALA A 75 -38.10 -17.97 -11.28
N ARG A 76 -36.84 -18.38 -11.18
CA ARG A 76 -36.27 -18.95 -9.95
C ARG A 76 -35.00 -18.18 -9.57
N ALA A 77 -34.86 -17.84 -8.29
CA ALA A 77 -33.62 -17.30 -7.77
C ALA A 77 -32.52 -18.36 -7.79
N VAL A 78 -31.44 -18.08 -8.52
CA VAL A 78 -30.23 -18.91 -8.58
C VAL A 78 -29.05 -17.99 -8.26
N PRO A 79 -28.14 -18.38 -7.36
CA PRO A 79 -26.97 -17.56 -7.07
C PRO A 79 -26.08 -17.41 -8.31
N LEU A 80 -25.45 -16.25 -8.47
CA LEU A 80 -24.59 -15.95 -9.61
C LEU A 80 -23.32 -16.83 -9.66
N SER A 81 -22.76 -17.14 -8.49
CA SER A 81 -21.51 -17.90 -8.33
C SER A 81 -21.78 -19.31 -7.82
N ALA A 82 -20.97 -20.28 -8.27
CA ALA A 82 -21.01 -21.64 -7.80
C ALA A 82 -20.53 -21.75 -6.34
N SER A 83 -19.54 -20.93 -5.96
CA SER A 83 -19.03 -20.85 -4.58
C SER A 83 -19.83 -19.92 -3.66
N TYR A 84 -21.09 -19.60 -3.99
CA TYR A 84 -21.95 -18.69 -3.22
C TYR A 84 -22.05 -19.04 -1.72
N PHE A 85 -22.17 -20.33 -1.39
CA PHE A 85 -22.28 -20.78 0.01
C PHE A 85 -20.92 -20.91 0.73
N SER A 86 -19.83 -20.54 0.06
CA SER A 86 -18.50 -20.53 0.68
C SER A 86 -18.27 -19.25 1.49
N ARG A 87 -17.27 -19.28 2.38
CA ARG A 87 -16.86 -18.10 3.16
C ARG A 87 -16.30 -16.95 2.30
N GLU A 88 -15.69 -17.29 1.17
CA GLU A 88 -14.93 -16.37 0.30
C GLU A 88 -15.37 -16.62 -1.16
N PRO A 89 -16.62 -16.29 -1.54
CA PRO A 89 -17.19 -16.66 -2.84
C PRO A 89 -16.44 -16.04 -4.02
N GLN A 90 -16.13 -14.75 -3.98
CA GLN A 90 -15.44 -14.07 -5.09
C GLN A 90 -14.00 -14.57 -5.22
N PHE A 91 -13.30 -14.72 -4.09
CA PHE A 91 -11.93 -15.23 -4.10
C PHE A 91 -11.84 -16.67 -4.63
N ASN A 92 -12.80 -17.53 -4.26
CA ASN A 92 -12.86 -18.91 -4.75
C ASN A 92 -13.12 -18.97 -6.25
N GLU A 93 -14.01 -18.14 -6.80
CA GLU A 93 -14.22 -18.06 -8.25
C GLU A 93 -12.94 -17.63 -8.98
N MET A 94 -12.22 -16.64 -8.46
CA MET A 94 -10.92 -16.22 -9.01
C MET A 94 -9.89 -17.34 -8.99
N TYR A 95 -9.81 -18.10 -7.89
CA TYR A 95 -8.93 -19.26 -7.80
C TYR A 95 -9.31 -20.34 -8.82
N LEU A 96 -10.59 -20.68 -8.92
CA LEU A 96 -11.08 -21.68 -9.86
C LEU A 96 -10.81 -21.27 -11.31
N ARG A 97 -10.97 -19.98 -11.63
CA ARG A 97 -10.64 -19.43 -12.96
C ARG A 97 -9.18 -19.70 -13.32
N ILE A 98 -8.24 -19.34 -12.45
CA ILE A 98 -6.81 -19.58 -12.70
C ILE A 98 -6.46 -21.07 -12.67
N ALA A 99 -7.05 -21.85 -11.77
CA ALA A 99 -6.81 -23.29 -11.69
C ALA A 99 -7.21 -24.01 -13.00
N ARG A 100 -8.34 -23.62 -13.61
CA ARG A 100 -8.75 -24.11 -14.94
C ARG A 100 -7.77 -23.75 -16.05
N LEU A 101 -7.22 -22.53 -16.02
CA LEU A 101 -6.17 -22.13 -16.97
C LEU A 101 -4.90 -22.96 -16.78
N LEU A 102 -4.51 -23.24 -15.53
CA LEU A 102 -3.38 -24.12 -15.25
C LEU A 102 -3.63 -25.52 -15.80
N THR A 103 -4.81 -26.11 -15.60
CA THR A 103 -5.09 -27.45 -16.14
C THR A 103 -5.12 -27.45 -17.68
N LYS A 104 -5.71 -26.41 -18.30
CA LYS A 104 -5.80 -26.26 -19.76
C LYS A 104 -4.41 -26.11 -20.41
N TYR A 105 -3.52 -25.33 -19.81
CA TYR A 105 -2.21 -24.98 -20.38
C TYR A 105 -1.03 -25.62 -19.65
N HIS A 106 -1.25 -26.70 -18.90
CA HIS A 106 -0.20 -27.33 -18.09
C HIS A 106 0.98 -27.88 -18.92
N ALA A 107 0.69 -28.29 -20.16
CA ALA A 107 1.65 -28.91 -21.08
C ALA A 107 2.58 -27.91 -21.77
N LEU A 108 2.30 -26.61 -21.68
CA LEU A 108 3.16 -25.59 -22.28
C LEU A 108 4.54 -25.54 -21.60
N PRO A 109 5.62 -25.31 -22.37
CA PRO A 109 6.97 -25.20 -21.82
C PRO A 109 7.08 -24.04 -20.84
N ILE A 110 8.00 -24.19 -19.89
CA ILE A 110 8.19 -23.30 -18.77
C ILE A 110 9.60 -22.72 -18.82
N VAL A 111 9.68 -21.41 -18.66
CA VAL A 111 10.91 -20.65 -18.49
C VAL A 111 11.41 -20.79 -17.04
N PRO A 112 12.72 -21.00 -16.79
CA PRO A 112 13.25 -20.98 -15.44
C PRO A 112 13.11 -19.58 -14.82
N THR A 113 13.03 -19.51 -13.50
CA THR A 113 12.72 -18.28 -12.77
C THR A 113 13.62 -17.08 -13.07
N SER A 114 14.86 -17.32 -13.53
CA SER A 114 15.83 -16.28 -13.87
C SER A 114 15.45 -15.45 -15.10
N HIS A 115 14.76 -16.04 -16.07
CA HIS A 115 14.41 -15.38 -17.34
C HIS A 115 13.00 -14.76 -17.31
N VAL A 116 12.22 -15.00 -16.26
CA VAL A 116 10.88 -14.42 -16.10
C VAL A 116 10.99 -12.98 -15.56
N PRO A 117 10.36 -11.98 -16.18
CA PRO A 117 10.43 -10.61 -15.68
C PRO A 117 9.84 -10.50 -14.26
N PRO A 118 10.50 -9.76 -13.35
CA PRO A 118 10.02 -9.62 -11.98
C PRO A 118 8.64 -8.96 -11.98
N THR A 119 7.64 -9.71 -11.50
CA THR A 119 6.25 -9.27 -11.49
C THR A 119 5.83 -8.91 -10.07
N ALA A 120 5.26 -7.71 -9.90
CA ALA A 120 4.67 -7.28 -8.64
C ALA A 120 3.26 -7.85 -8.48
N TRP A 121 3.11 -8.92 -7.72
CA TRP A 121 1.81 -9.54 -7.39
C TRP A 121 1.04 -8.70 -6.35
N VAL A 122 -0.29 -8.67 -6.32
CA VAL A 122 -1.18 -7.98 -5.32
C VAL A 122 -0.87 -8.36 -3.87
N LYS A 123 -1.03 -7.50 -2.84
CA LYS A 123 -0.76 -7.88 -1.42
C LYS A 123 -1.97 -8.62 -0.88
N LEU A 124 -1.79 -9.46 0.14
CA LEU A 124 -2.93 -10.06 0.83
C LEU A 124 -3.94 -9.00 1.34
N GLN A 125 -3.46 -7.92 1.95
CA GLN A 125 -4.35 -6.87 2.47
C GLN A 125 -5.08 -6.13 1.35
N GLU A 126 -4.36 -5.83 0.27
CA GLU A 126 -4.92 -5.19 -0.92
C GLU A 126 -5.96 -6.08 -1.61
N MET A 127 -5.73 -7.40 -1.68
CA MET A 127 -6.70 -8.37 -2.17
C MET A 127 -7.97 -8.41 -1.30
N ARG A 128 -7.81 -8.37 0.03
CA ARG A 128 -8.95 -8.27 0.97
C ARG A 128 -9.73 -6.97 0.77
N SER A 129 -9.03 -5.85 0.58
CA SER A 129 -9.67 -4.57 0.29
C SER A 129 -10.38 -4.55 -1.07
N LYS A 130 -9.78 -5.16 -2.11
CA LYS A 130 -10.34 -5.25 -3.46
C LYS A 130 -11.63 -6.07 -3.51
N LEU A 131 -11.67 -7.20 -2.80
CA LEU A 131 -12.82 -8.11 -2.79
C LEU A 131 -13.83 -7.82 -1.67
N GLY A 132 -13.41 -7.14 -0.61
CA GLY A 132 -14.21 -6.99 0.62
C GLY A 132 -14.35 -8.29 1.42
N GLU A 133 -13.59 -9.33 1.10
CA GLU A 133 -13.68 -10.65 1.73
C GLU A 133 -12.52 -10.92 2.71
N PRO A 134 -12.75 -11.66 3.80
CA PRO A 134 -11.71 -11.99 4.78
C PRO A 134 -10.83 -13.18 4.32
N VAL A 135 -10.08 -12.99 3.23
CA VAL A 135 -9.23 -14.03 2.60
C VAL A 135 -8.17 -14.56 3.55
N LYS A 136 -8.11 -15.88 3.76
CA LYS A 136 -7.04 -16.53 4.54
C LYS A 136 -5.67 -16.46 3.84
N ALA A 137 -4.60 -16.26 4.61
CA ALA A 137 -3.24 -16.16 4.08
C ALA A 137 -2.78 -17.45 3.36
N SER A 138 -3.19 -18.62 3.87
CA SER A 138 -2.90 -19.91 3.25
C SER A 138 -3.59 -20.08 1.90
N HIS A 139 -4.83 -19.61 1.76
CA HIS A 139 -5.58 -19.63 0.50
C HIS A 139 -4.93 -18.70 -0.53
N TYR A 140 -4.63 -17.47 -0.13
CA TYR A 140 -3.87 -16.53 -0.95
C TYR A 140 -2.53 -17.09 -1.43
N ALA A 141 -1.76 -17.72 -0.54
CA ALA A 141 -0.49 -18.34 -0.92
C ALA A 141 -0.65 -19.45 -1.98
N LYS A 142 -1.76 -20.22 -1.91
CA LYS A 142 -2.08 -21.21 -2.96
C LYS A 142 -2.36 -20.54 -4.30
N VAL A 143 -3.20 -19.50 -4.32
CA VAL A 143 -3.54 -18.80 -5.57
C VAL A 143 -2.32 -18.16 -6.22
N ILE A 144 -1.48 -17.46 -5.43
CA ILE A 144 -0.26 -16.84 -5.94
C ILE A 144 0.73 -17.88 -6.47
N ARG A 145 0.79 -19.08 -5.88
CA ARG A 145 1.61 -20.17 -6.42
C ARG A 145 1.15 -20.58 -7.82
N VAL A 146 -0.15 -20.70 -8.04
CA VAL A 146 -0.73 -21.03 -9.34
C VAL A 146 -0.48 -19.89 -10.35
N ALA A 147 -0.72 -18.64 -9.94
CA ALA A 147 -0.46 -17.47 -10.79
C ALA A 147 1.02 -17.36 -11.21
N LYS A 148 1.96 -17.59 -10.27
CA LYS A 148 3.39 -17.63 -10.58
C LYS A 148 3.74 -18.74 -11.55
N ARG A 149 3.15 -19.93 -11.40
CA ARG A 149 3.37 -21.06 -12.31
C ARG A 149 2.88 -20.75 -13.74
N LEU A 150 1.75 -20.05 -13.89
CA LEU A 150 1.26 -19.60 -15.19
C LEU A 150 2.16 -18.51 -15.82
N ASN A 151 2.70 -17.62 -15.00
CA ASN A 151 3.60 -16.56 -15.47
C ASN A 151 4.97 -17.06 -15.96
N GLN A 152 5.30 -18.32 -15.69
CA GLN A 152 6.52 -18.96 -16.19
C GLN A 152 6.34 -19.59 -17.58
N ILE A 153 5.14 -19.57 -18.17
CA ILE A 153 4.94 -20.06 -19.54
C ILE A 153 5.83 -19.24 -20.50
N GLU A 154 6.43 -19.91 -21.49
CA GLU A 154 7.20 -19.26 -22.55
C GLU A 154 6.44 -18.07 -23.18
N PRO A 155 7.04 -16.86 -23.24
CA PRO A 155 6.35 -15.65 -23.72
C PRO A 155 5.80 -15.75 -25.15
N THR A 156 6.44 -16.54 -26.00
CA THR A 156 6.01 -16.76 -27.39
C THR A 156 4.71 -17.54 -27.50
N LEU A 157 4.45 -18.44 -26.55
CA LEU A 157 3.27 -19.31 -26.51
C LEU A 157 2.25 -18.81 -25.47
N PHE A 158 2.36 -17.57 -25.00
CA PHE A 158 1.58 -17.05 -23.90
C PHE A 158 0.15 -16.70 -24.34
N PRO A 159 -0.88 -17.46 -23.90
CA PRO A 159 -2.24 -17.24 -24.38
C PRO A 159 -2.85 -15.98 -23.76
N GLN A 160 -3.68 -15.27 -24.55
CA GLN A 160 -4.32 -14.02 -24.13
C GLN A 160 -5.24 -14.19 -22.91
N GLU A 161 -5.88 -15.36 -22.78
CA GLU A 161 -6.71 -15.72 -21.61
C GLU A 161 -5.90 -15.72 -20.29
N VAL A 162 -4.66 -16.21 -20.33
CA VAL A 162 -3.78 -16.22 -19.16
C VAL A 162 -3.29 -14.81 -18.86
N ARG A 163 -3.04 -14.00 -19.90
CA ARG A 163 -2.66 -12.60 -19.74
C ARG A 163 -3.71 -11.80 -18.96
N SER A 164 -4.96 -11.83 -19.42
CA SER A 164 -6.06 -11.10 -18.78
C SER A 164 -6.34 -11.61 -17.36
N ALA A 165 -6.27 -12.91 -17.14
CA ALA A 165 -6.44 -13.49 -15.80
C ALA A 165 -5.32 -13.07 -14.83
N LEU A 166 -4.08 -12.96 -15.30
CA LEU A 166 -2.94 -12.56 -14.46
C LEU A 166 -2.91 -11.06 -14.18
N GLU A 167 -3.42 -10.21 -15.07
CA GLU A 167 -3.54 -8.76 -14.85
C GLU A 167 -4.32 -8.46 -13.55
N GLU A 168 -5.35 -9.23 -13.23
CA GLU A 168 -6.14 -9.07 -12.01
C GLU A 168 -5.31 -9.25 -10.71
N PHE A 169 -4.19 -9.97 -10.79
CA PHE A 169 -3.27 -10.28 -9.70
C PHE A 169 -1.98 -9.47 -9.74
N LYS A 170 -1.77 -8.65 -10.78
CA LYS A 170 -0.64 -7.72 -10.84
C LYS A 170 -1.00 -6.44 -10.06
N ARG A 171 0.00 -5.86 -9.42
CA ARG A 171 -0.09 -4.51 -8.86
C ARG A 171 0.40 -3.53 -9.91
N ASP A 172 -0.38 -2.48 -10.10
CA ASP A 172 0.06 -1.29 -10.80
C ASP A 172 0.95 -0.47 -9.86
N ILE A 173 2.22 -0.88 -9.78
CA ILE A 173 3.23 -0.09 -9.08
C ILE A 173 3.79 0.90 -10.09
N ASN A 174 3.53 2.19 -9.88
CA ASN A 174 4.29 3.24 -10.53
C ASN A 174 5.53 3.53 -9.68
N PRO A 175 6.73 3.00 -10.03
CA PRO A 175 7.95 3.24 -9.25
C PRO A 175 8.31 4.74 -9.19
N PHE A 176 7.81 5.54 -10.13
CA PHE A 176 8.06 6.96 -10.24
C PHE A 176 7.21 7.85 -9.32
N MET A 177 6.21 7.30 -8.60
CA MET A 177 5.31 8.11 -7.76
C MET A 177 6.00 8.75 -6.55
N ASN A 178 7.19 8.28 -6.17
CA ASN A 178 7.94 8.83 -5.04
C ASN A 178 9.43 8.95 -5.36
N VAL A 179 9.76 9.68 -6.43
CA VAL A 179 11.14 10.11 -6.68
C VAL A 179 11.38 11.39 -5.86
N PRO A 180 12.37 11.41 -4.95
CA PRO A 180 12.72 12.65 -4.26
C PRO A 180 13.23 13.68 -5.26
N HIS A 181 12.83 14.95 -5.10
CA HIS A 181 13.34 16.03 -5.93
C HIS A 181 14.88 16.11 -5.83
N GLU A 182 15.54 16.08 -6.98
CA GLU A 182 17.01 16.19 -7.05
C GLU A 182 17.43 17.61 -6.69
N VAL A 183 18.33 17.73 -5.72
CA VAL A 183 18.90 19.04 -5.36
C VAL A 183 20.02 19.33 -6.34
N THR A 184 19.87 20.40 -7.12
CA THR A 184 20.88 20.87 -8.08
C THR A 184 21.76 21.96 -7.46
N ILE A 185 22.88 22.25 -8.11
CA ILE A 185 23.78 23.34 -7.73
C ILE A 185 23.21 24.66 -8.25
N ASP A 186 23.27 25.71 -7.42
CA ASP A 186 22.83 27.06 -7.79
C ASP A 186 23.70 27.67 -8.91
N LYS A 187 23.22 28.75 -9.54
CA LYS A 187 23.98 29.58 -10.49
C LYS A 187 25.37 30.00 -9.99
N TYR A 188 25.54 30.16 -8.68
CA TYR A 188 26.78 30.58 -8.03
C TYR A 188 27.68 29.41 -7.60
N GLY A 189 27.42 28.18 -8.05
CA GLY A 189 28.22 27.00 -7.67
C GLY A 189 28.00 26.54 -6.23
N ARG A 190 26.87 26.91 -5.62
CA ARG A 190 26.57 26.61 -4.20
C ARG A 190 25.56 25.48 -4.11
N ALA A 191 25.83 24.48 -3.28
CA ALA A 191 24.86 23.45 -2.94
C ALA A 191 24.19 23.78 -1.60
N VAL A 192 22.86 23.64 -1.56
CA VAL A 192 22.07 23.90 -0.35
C VAL A 192 21.70 22.59 0.34
N GLY A 193 22.06 22.47 1.61
CA GLY A 193 21.68 21.35 2.47
C GLY A 193 20.87 21.80 3.66
N VAL A 194 19.87 20.99 4.05
CA VAL A 194 19.04 21.24 5.23
C VAL A 194 19.13 20.09 6.21
N GLY A 195 19.51 20.42 7.45
CA GLY A 195 19.63 19.50 8.57
C GLY A 195 18.73 19.91 9.73
N LYS A 196 18.27 18.92 10.51
CA LYS A 196 17.44 19.15 11.70
C LYS A 196 17.85 18.21 12.81
N ARG A 197 17.96 18.73 14.02
CA ARG A 197 18.25 17.94 15.22
C ARG A 197 17.56 18.53 16.45
N LYS A 198 16.75 17.69 17.11
CA LYS A 198 15.83 18.11 18.19
C LYS A 198 14.98 19.29 17.67
N GLU A 199 15.14 20.47 18.24
CA GLU A 199 14.45 21.70 17.87
C GLU A 199 15.26 22.58 16.90
N SER A 200 16.52 22.24 16.67
CA SER A 200 17.43 23.06 15.86
C SER A 200 17.27 22.76 14.37
N THR A 201 17.25 23.82 13.56
CA THR A 201 17.21 23.77 12.11
C THR A 201 18.43 24.47 11.53
N ALA A 202 19.11 23.80 10.61
CA ALA A 202 20.31 24.32 9.94
C ALA A 202 20.14 24.32 8.43
N ARG A 203 20.50 25.42 7.79
CA ARG A 203 20.64 25.56 6.34
C ARG A 203 22.10 25.88 6.05
N ALA A 204 22.76 25.02 5.27
CA ALA A 204 24.15 25.19 4.90
C ALA A 204 24.27 25.38 3.39
N TRP A 205 25.02 26.41 2.99
CA TRP A 205 25.47 26.64 1.63
C TRP A 205 26.93 26.23 1.56
N VAL A 206 27.21 25.21 0.76
CA VAL A 206 28.55 24.67 0.56
C VAL A 206 29.02 25.04 -0.84
N VAL A 207 30.22 25.61 -0.92
CA VAL A 207 30.83 26.13 -2.15
C VAL A 207 32.27 25.65 -2.19
N GLU A 208 32.83 25.38 -3.36
CA GLU A 208 34.26 25.11 -3.49
C GLU A 208 35.08 26.34 -3.05
N GLY A 209 36.11 26.14 -2.25
CA GLY A 209 36.86 27.22 -1.60
C GLY A 209 38.04 26.73 -0.76
N THR A 210 38.42 27.52 0.24
CA THR A 210 39.64 27.38 1.06
C THR A 210 39.42 26.74 2.45
N GLY A 211 38.19 26.33 2.78
CA GLY A 211 37.86 25.71 4.06
C GLY A 211 37.30 26.67 5.13
N GLU A 212 36.89 27.88 4.74
CA GLU A 212 36.32 28.84 5.67
C GLU A 212 34.89 28.46 6.07
N VAL A 213 34.65 28.38 7.39
CA VAL A 213 33.34 28.03 7.96
C VAL A 213 32.78 29.19 8.77
N LEU A 214 31.64 29.72 8.30
CA LEU A 214 30.89 30.80 8.92
C LEU A 214 29.50 30.34 9.33
N ILE A 215 29.14 30.58 10.59
CA ILE A 215 27.86 30.18 11.19
C ILE A 215 27.19 31.43 11.73
N ASN A 216 26.01 31.78 11.19
CA ASN A 216 25.29 33.01 11.54
C ASN A 216 26.18 34.27 11.49
N GLY A 217 27.09 34.34 10.52
CA GLY A 217 28.05 35.44 10.36
C GLY A 217 29.25 35.43 11.32
N LYS A 218 29.39 34.41 12.16
CA LYS A 218 30.51 34.24 13.10
C LYS A 218 31.42 33.10 12.67
N THR A 219 32.69 33.12 13.08
CA THR A 219 33.61 32.01 12.83
C THR A 219 33.25 30.79 13.68
N LEU A 220 33.67 29.59 13.26
CA LEU A 220 33.40 28.32 13.95
C LEU A 220 33.76 28.38 15.46
N SER A 221 34.90 28.99 15.80
CA SER A 221 35.38 29.12 17.18
C SER A 221 34.53 30.05 18.03
N GLN A 222 33.97 31.11 17.43
CA GLN A 222 33.10 32.07 18.11
C GLN A 222 31.66 31.55 18.23
N ALA A 223 31.19 30.80 17.23
CA ALA A 223 29.85 30.23 17.22
C ALA A 223 29.70 29.11 18.26
N PHE A 224 30.69 28.22 18.33
CA PHE A 224 30.71 27.11 19.28
C PHE A 224 31.88 27.25 20.24
N GLY A 225 31.60 27.45 21.53
CA GLY A 225 32.64 27.52 22.55
C GLY A 225 33.31 26.16 22.82
N ARG A 226 32.56 25.06 22.68
CA ARG A 226 33.03 23.70 22.95
C ARG A 226 33.69 23.09 21.70
N VAL A 227 34.89 22.55 21.86
CA VAL A 227 35.66 21.91 20.76
C VAL A 227 34.89 20.76 20.11
N HIS A 228 34.24 19.92 20.91
CA HIS A 228 33.43 18.81 20.41
C HIS A 228 32.29 19.25 19.46
N ASP A 229 31.66 20.40 19.73
CA ASP A 229 30.59 20.93 18.90
C ASP A 229 31.18 21.44 17.56
N ARG A 230 32.41 21.98 17.57
CA ARG A 230 33.13 22.39 16.35
C ARG A 230 33.45 21.20 15.46
N GLU A 231 34.03 20.15 16.03
CA GLU A 231 34.36 18.90 15.34
C GLU A 231 33.10 18.28 14.72
N SER A 232 32.00 18.25 15.48
CA SER A 232 30.72 17.72 15.00
C SER A 232 30.17 18.52 13.82
N ALA A 233 30.21 19.85 13.88
CA ALA A 233 29.69 20.71 12.82
C ALA A 233 30.41 20.50 11.47
N VAL A 234 31.72 20.25 11.49
CA VAL A 234 32.54 20.02 10.27
C VAL A 234 32.79 18.53 9.98
N TRP A 235 32.22 17.62 10.76
CA TRP A 235 32.49 16.17 10.70
C TRP A 235 32.29 15.59 9.29
N ALA A 236 31.30 16.07 8.54
CA ALA A 236 31.05 15.61 7.17
C ALA A 236 32.23 15.91 6.21
N LEU A 237 32.87 17.07 6.37
CA LEU A 237 34.06 17.45 5.61
C LEU A 237 35.30 16.71 6.10
N GLN A 238 35.44 16.55 7.42
CA GLN A 238 36.56 15.83 8.02
C GLN A 238 36.57 14.35 7.63
N ALA A 239 35.42 13.66 7.74
CA ALA A 239 35.28 12.26 7.39
C ALA A 239 35.49 11.96 5.90
N THR A 240 35.46 12.98 5.05
CA THR A 240 35.71 12.88 3.61
C THR A 240 37.00 13.58 3.19
N GLU A 241 37.86 14.00 4.13
CA GLU A 241 39.15 14.65 3.85
C GLU A 241 39.01 15.86 2.89
N ARG A 242 37.97 16.66 3.14
CA ARG A 242 37.53 17.77 2.28
C ARG A 242 37.40 19.10 3.02
N LEU A 243 37.98 19.19 4.22
CA LEU A 243 37.96 20.42 5.03
C LEU A 243 38.51 21.61 4.26
N ASP A 244 39.65 21.44 3.57
CA ASP A 244 40.35 22.55 2.92
C ASP A 244 39.81 22.88 1.52
N LYS A 245 38.78 22.17 1.06
CA LYS A 245 38.25 22.28 -0.31
C LYS A 245 36.93 23.03 -0.42
N TYR A 246 36.21 23.16 0.68
CA TYR A 246 34.86 23.70 0.67
C TYR A 246 34.69 24.79 1.73
N ASN A 247 34.18 25.94 1.30
CA ASN A 247 33.69 26.97 2.18
C ASN A 247 32.24 26.66 2.57
N VAL A 248 31.92 26.86 3.85
CA VAL A 248 30.59 26.62 4.40
C VAL A 248 30.07 27.92 5.00
N TRP A 249 28.98 28.42 4.44
CA TRP A 249 28.17 29.44 5.09
C TRP A 249 26.89 28.81 5.58
N ALA A 250 26.60 28.93 6.87
CA ALA A 250 25.42 28.30 7.45
C ALA A 250 24.60 29.24 8.32
N LEU A 251 23.28 29.07 8.23
CA LEU A 251 22.31 29.68 9.11
C LEU A 251 21.68 28.61 9.99
N VAL A 252 21.70 28.87 11.29
CA VAL A 252 21.18 27.94 12.29
C VAL A 252 20.26 28.66 13.26
N GLU A 253 19.11 28.05 13.50
CA GLU A 253 18.03 28.60 14.32
C GLU A 253 17.48 27.54 15.28
N GLY A 254 17.00 27.98 16.45
CA GLY A 254 16.38 27.12 17.46
C GLY A 254 17.33 26.17 18.19
N GLY A 255 16.79 25.44 19.18
CA GLY A 255 17.52 24.44 19.96
C GLY A 255 18.67 25.02 20.81
N GLY A 256 19.71 24.20 21.03
CA GLY A 256 20.91 24.57 21.78
C GLY A 256 22.19 24.15 21.05
N THR A 257 23.36 24.50 21.58
CA THR A 257 24.65 24.43 20.85
C THR A 257 24.94 23.06 20.21
N THR A 258 24.81 21.98 20.98
CA THR A 258 25.03 20.60 20.51
C THR A 258 24.03 20.20 19.42
N GLY A 259 22.76 20.55 19.59
CA GLY A 259 21.72 20.29 18.60
C GLY A 259 21.96 21.08 17.31
N GLN A 260 22.44 22.31 17.42
CA GLN A 260 22.80 23.16 16.28
C GLN A 260 23.99 22.58 15.51
N ALA A 261 25.04 22.14 16.19
CA ALA A 261 26.21 21.51 15.59
C ALA A 261 25.85 20.21 14.83
N GLU A 262 25.08 19.32 15.46
CA GLU A 262 24.63 18.06 14.82
C GLU A 262 23.65 18.32 13.65
N ALA A 263 22.83 19.38 13.72
CA ALA A 263 21.99 19.80 12.60
C ALA A 263 22.85 20.28 11.42
N LEU A 264 23.93 21.00 11.67
CA LEU A 264 24.90 21.42 10.65
C LEU A 264 25.57 20.23 9.99
N THR A 265 25.98 19.21 10.75
CA THR A 265 26.59 17.99 10.20
C THR A 265 25.75 17.39 9.07
N LEU A 266 24.44 17.26 9.32
CA LEU A 266 23.49 16.72 8.34
C LEU A 266 23.28 17.68 7.15
N ALA A 267 23.25 18.99 7.40
CA ALA A 267 23.11 19.99 6.36
C ALA A 267 24.31 19.98 5.40
N VAL A 268 25.53 20.04 5.95
CA VAL A 268 26.78 20.00 5.19
C VAL A 268 26.92 18.68 4.43
N ALA A 269 26.61 17.54 5.06
CA ALA A 269 26.65 16.24 4.38
C ALA A 269 25.71 16.16 3.18
N LYS A 270 24.49 16.72 3.28
CA LYS A 270 23.55 16.76 2.15
C LYS A 270 24.05 17.64 1.02
N ALA A 271 24.60 18.81 1.33
CA ALA A 271 25.17 19.70 0.33
C ALA A 271 26.39 19.08 -0.37
N LEU A 272 27.25 18.37 0.37
CA LEU A 272 28.40 17.65 -0.21
C LEU A 272 27.99 16.54 -1.18
N ILE A 273 26.88 15.84 -0.92
CA ILE A 273 26.37 14.78 -1.82
C ILE A 273 25.92 15.35 -3.16
N VAL A 274 25.48 16.62 -3.18
CA VAL A 274 25.07 17.30 -4.42
C VAL A 274 26.29 17.60 -5.29
N HIS A 275 27.39 18.05 -4.69
CA HIS A 275 28.67 18.27 -5.39
C HIS A 275 29.29 16.94 -5.84
N GLU A 276 29.38 15.97 -4.93
CA GLU A 276 30.05 14.70 -5.17
C GLU A 276 29.16 13.51 -4.73
N PRO A 277 28.29 12.99 -5.61
CA PRO A 277 27.34 11.93 -5.25
C PRO A 277 28.02 10.61 -4.86
N ALA A 278 29.27 10.39 -5.31
CA ALA A 278 30.07 9.21 -4.97
C ALA A 278 30.38 9.13 -3.46
N LEU A 279 30.45 10.25 -2.75
CA LEU A 279 30.78 10.30 -1.32
C LEU A 279 29.64 9.83 -0.42
N LYS A 280 28.44 9.67 -0.96
CA LYS A 280 27.25 9.26 -0.21
C LYS A 280 27.48 7.99 0.60
N THR A 281 28.22 7.01 0.05
CA THR A 281 28.51 5.75 0.75
C THR A 281 29.47 5.96 1.92
N ALA A 282 30.51 6.78 1.76
CA ALA A 282 31.44 7.13 2.83
C ALA A 282 30.76 7.93 3.95
N LEU A 283 30.00 8.98 3.59
CA LEU A 283 29.22 9.80 4.51
C LEU A 283 28.14 9.00 5.25
N ARG A 284 27.57 7.96 4.62
CA ARG A 284 26.64 7.03 5.28
C ARG A 284 27.35 6.19 6.35
N LYS A 285 28.54 5.67 6.05
CA LYS A 285 29.35 4.90 7.02
C LYS A 285 29.82 5.78 8.18
N ALA A 286 30.15 7.05 7.91
CA ALA A 286 30.53 8.03 8.92
C ALA A 286 29.35 8.54 9.78
N GLY A 287 28.11 8.18 9.45
CA GLY A 287 26.92 8.54 10.23
C GLY A 287 26.35 9.94 9.93
N CYS A 288 26.83 10.66 8.92
CA CYS A 288 26.47 12.06 8.68
C CYS A 288 25.14 12.26 7.94
N ILE A 289 24.62 11.23 7.26
CA ILE A 289 23.42 11.32 6.41
C ILE A 289 22.13 11.02 7.18
N THR A 290 22.23 10.23 8.24
CA THR A 290 21.06 9.77 8.99
C THR A 290 20.55 10.89 9.88
N ARG A 291 19.30 11.30 9.68
CA ARG A 291 18.64 12.25 10.58
C ARG A 291 18.34 11.59 11.91
N ASP A 292 18.94 12.05 13.01
CA ASP A 292 18.66 11.53 14.35
C ASP A 292 17.19 11.86 14.75
N PRO A 293 16.33 10.83 14.94
CA PRO A 293 14.93 11.03 15.29
C PRO A 293 14.71 11.29 16.79
N ARG A 294 15.73 11.15 17.65
CA ARG A 294 15.59 11.32 19.11
C ARG A 294 15.11 12.75 19.42
N THR A 295 14.04 12.85 20.20
CA THR A 295 13.46 14.12 20.64
C THR A 295 13.11 14.07 22.12
N VAL A 296 12.87 15.23 22.74
CA VAL A 296 12.46 15.31 24.14
C VAL A 296 11.04 14.74 24.26
N GLU A 297 10.86 13.73 25.10
CA GLU A 297 9.54 13.19 25.39
C GLU A 297 8.71 14.19 26.22
N ARG A 298 7.42 14.31 25.91
CA ARG A 298 6.49 15.12 26.71
C ARG A 298 6.33 14.59 28.14
N LYS A 299 5.95 15.47 29.07
CA LYS A 299 5.52 15.06 30.42
C LYS A 299 4.23 14.23 30.35
N LYS A 300 4.14 13.19 31.19
CA LYS A 300 2.95 12.35 31.37
C LYS A 300 2.28 12.67 32.71
N HIS A 301 0.96 12.64 32.79
CA HIS A 301 0.23 12.84 34.05
C HIS A 301 0.62 11.74 35.06
N GLY A 302 0.66 12.08 36.35
CA GLY A 302 1.14 11.18 37.41
C GLY A 302 2.66 10.96 37.46
N HIS A 303 3.43 11.45 36.46
CA HIS A 303 4.89 11.46 36.49
C HIS A 303 5.44 12.87 36.76
N VAL A 304 6.60 12.94 37.42
CA VAL A 304 7.32 14.20 37.67
C VAL A 304 7.92 14.74 36.37
N LYS A 305 8.52 13.87 35.56
CA LYS A 305 9.08 14.14 34.22
C LYS A 305 8.47 13.18 33.18
N ALA A 306 9.07 13.01 32.01
CA ALA A 306 8.58 12.07 30.99
C ALA A 306 8.41 10.62 31.52
N ARG A 307 9.37 10.16 32.34
CA ARG A 307 9.39 8.80 32.92
C ARG A 307 9.56 8.75 34.43
N LYS A 308 10.20 9.75 35.05
CA LYS A 308 10.41 9.80 36.51
C LYS A 308 9.06 9.81 37.23
N MET A 309 8.74 8.72 37.92
CA MET A 309 7.60 8.64 38.83
C MET A 309 7.92 9.35 40.15
N PRO A 310 6.91 9.85 40.87
CA PRO A 310 7.08 10.21 42.28
C PRO A 310 7.46 8.98 43.11
N ALA A 311 7.93 9.19 44.35
CA ALA A 311 8.23 8.09 45.25
C ALA A 311 6.97 7.25 45.50
N TRP A 312 7.09 5.93 45.34
CA TRP A 312 5.99 4.99 45.57
C TRP A 312 6.09 4.41 47.00
N VAL A 313 4.98 4.44 47.74
CA VAL A 313 4.90 3.95 49.13
C VAL A 313 4.05 2.68 49.15
N LYS A 314 4.63 1.54 49.56
CA LYS A 314 4.01 0.20 49.46
C LYS A 314 2.95 -0.13 50.53
N ARG A 315 3.17 0.37 51.77
CA ARG A 315 2.50 0.04 53.06
C ARG A 315 1.61 -1.19 53.07
#